data_AF-A0A0S8JK22-F1
#
_entry.id   AF-A0A0S8JK22-F1
#
_cell.length_a   1.000
_cell.length_b   1.000
_cell.length_c   1.000
_cell.angle_alpha   90.00
_cell.angle_beta   90.00
_cell.angle_gamma   90.00
#
_symmetry.space_group_name_H-M   'P 1'
#
loop_
_entity.id
_entity.type
_entity.pdbx_description
1 polymer ?
#
loop_
_entity_poly.entity_id
_entity_poly.type
_entity_poly.pdbx_seq_one_letter_code
_entity_poly.pdbx_strand_id
1 'polypeptide(L)'
;MSKYYIRVNGVGNAWPVYLGSEHPFYDPQDHEQLANVSFSLIKTSNDIHEPGDTEWELLIDAGHGIIQYLIRHGNRLPDAVVLTHAHLDHTLSLDWILQSYYRHHKQESKIPVYASNQAWSLLSGS
;
A
#
# COMPACT_ATOMS: atom_id res chain seq x y z
N MET A 1 -18.46 8.29 17.12
CA MET A 1 -18.34 9.25 16.00
C MET A 1 -17.29 8.69 15.07
N SER A 2 -17.48 8.72 13.75
CA SER A 2 -16.43 8.22 12.84
C SER A 2 -15.16 9.06 12.95
N LYS A 3 -14.01 8.41 12.86
CA LYS A 3 -12.68 9.05 12.87
C LYS A 3 -11.91 8.67 11.62
N TYR A 4 -10.95 9.52 11.26
CA TYR A 4 -10.07 9.34 10.12
C TYR A 4 -8.62 9.30 10.59
N TYR A 5 -7.87 8.32 10.10
CA TYR A 5 -6.47 8.12 10.41
C TYR A 5 -5.65 8.10 9.13
N ILE A 6 -4.40 8.54 9.25
CA ILE A 6 -3.36 8.30 8.27
C ILE A 6 -2.39 7.32 8.91
N ARG A 7 -2.14 6.20 8.24
CA ARG A 7 -1.10 5.24 8.62
C ARG A 7 0.01 5.30 7.61
N VAL A 8 1.25 5.38 8.09
CA VAL A 8 2.45 5.26 7.26
C VAL A 8 2.76 3.78 7.13
N ASN A 9 2.79 3.27 5.90
CA ASN A 9 3.07 1.86 5.63
C ASN A 9 4.54 1.64 5.21
N GLY A 10 5.17 2.70 4.69
CA GLY A 10 6.59 2.72 4.37
C GLY A 10 7.08 4.15 4.20
N VAL A 11 8.37 4.35 4.44
CA VAL A 11 9.09 5.62 4.27
C VAL A 11 10.35 5.47 3.41
N GLY A 12 10.62 4.25 2.94
CA GLY A 12 11.77 3.92 2.11
C GLY A 12 11.76 4.67 0.78
N ASN A 13 12.92 5.22 0.42
CA ASN A 13 13.12 5.92 -0.84
C ASN A 13 12.99 4.97 -2.03
N ALA A 14 12.74 5.55 -3.22
CA ALA A 14 13.13 4.91 -4.47
C ALA A 14 14.62 4.59 -4.43
N TRP A 15 15.05 3.55 -5.16
CA TRP A 15 16.47 3.25 -5.40
C TRP A 15 17.28 4.56 -5.65
N PRO A 16 18.47 4.76 -5.04
CA PRO A 16 19.44 3.73 -4.67
C PRO A 16 19.81 3.70 -3.19
N VAL A 17 19.56 2.58 -2.53
CA VAL A 17 20.56 2.05 -1.62
C VAL A 17 21.24 0.87 -2.25
N TYR A 18 22.56 0.99 -2.38
CA TYR A 18 23.37 -0.05 -2.95
C TYR A 18 23.38 -1.23 -1.99
N LEU A 19 22.87 -2.36 -2.49
CA LEU A 19 23.02 -3.63 -1.80
C LEU A 19 24.52 -3.90 -1.60
N GLY A 20 24.89 -4.33 -0.40
CA GLY A 20 26.28 -4.56 -0.01
C GLY A 20 27.01 -3.34 0.57
N SER A 21 26.30 -2.25 0.86
CA SER A 21 26.85 -1.10 1.59
C SER A 21 25.97 -0.71 2.78
N GLU A 22 26.57 -0.24 3.86
CA GLU A 22 25.84 0.41 4.94
C GLU A 22 25.33 1.78 4.45
N HIS A 23 24.08 2.12 4.80
CA HIS A 23 23.50 3.40 4.46
C HIS A 23 22.75 3.97 5.67
N PRO A 24 23.01 5.22 6.10
CA PRO A 24 22.48 5.76 7.35
C PRO A 24 20.97 5.98 7.34
N PHE A 25 20.34 5.93 6.16
CA PHE A 25 18.90 6.07 6.02
C PHE A 25 18.10 4.82 6.42
N TYR A 26 18.68 3.62 6.31
CA TYR A 26 17.91 2.38 6.51
C TYR A 26 18.34 1.71 7.82
N ASP A 27 17.41 1.65 8.77
CA ASP A 27 17.49 0.73 9.89
C ASP A 27 16.93 -0.65 9.46
N PRO A 28 17.76 -1.71 9.42
CA PRO A 28 17.29 -3.05 9.06
C PRO A 28 16.28 -3.64 10.06
N GLN A 29 16.11 -3.03 11.24
CA GLN A 29 15.09 -3.41 12.22
C GLN A 29 13.77 -2.64 12.05
N ASP A 30 13.77 -1.55 11.26
CA ASP A 30 12.59 -0.75 11.00
C ASP A 30 11.96 -1.14 9.65
N HIS A 31 10.84 -1.85 9.73
CA HIS A 31 10.14 -2.33 8.56
C HIS A 31 9.57 -1.20 7.69
N GLU A 32 9.20 -0.06 8.26
CA GLU A 32 8.69 1.07 7.49
C GLU A 32 9.81 1.66 6.62
N GLN A 33 11.05 1.67 7.11
CA GLN A 33 12.21 2.11 6.33
C GLN A 33 12.57 1.11 5.22
N LEU A 34 12.27 -0.17 5.40
CA LEU A 34 12.52 -1.22 4.39
C LEU A 34 11.43 -1.33 3.30
N ALA A 35 10.29 -0.68 3.49
CA ALA A 35 9.20 -0.63 2.50
C ALA A 35 9.22 0.70 1.74
N ASN A 36 8.88 0.69 0.46
CA ASN A 36 8.72 1.93 -0.31
C ASN A 36 7.61 2.80 0.28
N VAL A 37 7.74 4.11 0.06
CA VAL A 37 6.78 5.09 0.54
C VAL A 37 5.34 4.73 0.15
N SER A 38 4.48 4.63 1.15
CA SER A 38 3.06 4.33 0.99
C SER A 38 2.29 4.70 2.25
N PHE A 39 1.01 5.02 2.09
CA PHE A 39 0.14 5.48 3.16
C PHE A 39 -1.23 4.84 3.08
N SER A 40 -1.93 4.72 4.20
CA SER A 40 -3.35 4.35 4.21
C SER A 40 -4.17 5.48 4.82
N LEU A 41 -5.25 5.86 4.14
CA LEU A 41 -6.34 6.64 4.75
C LEU A 41 -7.38 5.65 5.28
N ILE A 42 -7.67 5.74 6.57
CA ILE A 42 -8.50 4.74 7.26
C ILE A 42 -9.65 5.47 7.94
N LYS A 43 -10.87 4.98 7.73
CA LYS A 43 -12.05 5.40 8.52
C LYS A 43 -12.41 4.31 9.52
N THR A 44 -12.63 4.71 10.78
CA THR A 44 -13.09 3.79 11.84
C THR A 44 -14.45 4.21 12.39
N SER A 45 -15.15 3.22 12.95
CA SER A 45 -16.41 3.41 13.68
C SER A 45 -16.20 3.86 15.13
N ASN A 46 -15.06 3.51 15.72
CA ASN A 46 -14.71 3.75 17.13
C ASN A 46 -13.53 4.73 17.31
N ASP A 47 -13.41 5.25 18.53
CA ASP A 47 -12.35 6.20 18.91
C ASP A 47 -10.95 5.55 19.05
N ILE A 48 -10.88 4.23 19.17
CA ILE A 48 -9.61 3.48 19.22
C ILE A 48 -9.48 2.74 17.89
N HIS A 49 -8.34 2.92 17.22
CA HIS A 49 -8.06 2.20 15.98
C HIS A 49 -7.59 0.78 16.29
N GLU A 50 -8.53 -0.14 16.41
CA GLU A 50 -8.27 -1.59 16.38
C GLU A 50 -8.53 -2.15 14.97
N PRO A 51 -7.83 -3.23 14.55
CA PRO A 51 -7.99 -3.81 13.21
C PRO A 51 -9.44 -4.18 12.84
N GLY A 52 -10.27 -4.52 13.84
CA GLY A 52 -11.68 -4.87 13.65
C GLY A 52 -12.63 -3.68 13.42
N ASP A 53 -12.17 -2.46 13.72
CA ASP A 53 -13.01 -1.26 13.72
C ASP A 53 -12.92 -0.45 12.42
N THR A 54 -12.14 -0.95 11.46
CA THR A 54 -11.95 -0.31 10.15
C THR A 54 -13.20 -0.49 9.29
N GLU A 55 -13.88 0.62 9.00
CA GLU A 55 -15.00 0.66 8.06
C GLU A 55 -14.48 0.56 6.62
N TRP A 56 -13.51 1.39 6.28
CA TRP A 56 -12.82 1.32 4.99
C TRP A 56 -11.37 1.79 5.08
N GLU A 57 -10.57 1.31 4.13
CA GLU A 57 -9.18 1.68 3.93
C GLU A 57 -8.91 2.02 2.47
N LEU A 58 -8.30 3.18 2.23
CA LEU A 58 -7.76 3.57 0.94
C LEU A 58 -6.24 3.53 1.01
N LEU A 59 -5.62 2.67 0.20
CA LEU A 59 -4.17 2.56 0.11
C LEU A 59 -3.64 3.54 -0.93
N ILE A 60 -2.63 4.32 -0.57
CA ILE A 60 -1.90 5.24 -1.44
C ILE A 60 -0.53 4.63 -1.72
N ASP A 61 -0.32 4.30 -2.99
CA ASP A 61 0.81 3.54 -3.54
C ASP A 61 0.96 2.11 -3.00
N ALA A 62 1.50 1.24 -3.84
CA ALA A 62 1.66 -0.19 -3.59
C ALA A 62 3.06 -0.66 -4.04
N GLY A 63 4.08 0.02 -3.52
CA GLY A 63 5.49 -0.26 -3.74
C GLY A 63 6.00 -1.55 -3.11
N HIS A 64 7.31 -1.79 -3.19
CA HIS A 64 7.93 -2.93 -2.52
C HIS A 64 7.74 -2.85 -1.00
N GLY A 65 7.52 -4.00 -0.34
CA GLY A 65 7.37 -4.10 1.11
C GLY A 65 5.95 -3.93 1.65
N ILE A 66 5.01 -3.39 0.83
CA ILE A 66 3.63 -3.17 1.28
C ILE A 66 2.90 -4.45 1.66
N ILE A 67 3.16 -5.57 0.98
CA ILE A 67 2.46 -6.84 1.26
C ILE A 67 2.86 -7.36 2.65
N GLN A 68 4.15 -7.34 2.95
CA GLN A 68 4.69 -7.73 4.24
C GLN A 68 4.13 -6.82 5.34
N TYR A 69 4.01 -5.52 5.08
CA TYR A 69 3.35 -4.59 5.98
C TYR A 69 1.89 -4.98 6.24
N LEU A 70 1.06 -5.11 5.18
CA LEU A 70 -0.35 -5.47 5.32
C LEU A 70 -0.56 -6.77 6.11
N ILE A 71 0.26 -7.81 5.85
CA ILE A 71 0.20 -9.08 6.59
C ILE A 71 0.44 -8.87 8.09
N ARG A 72 1.43 -8.06 8.47
CA ARG A 72 1.75 -7.75 9.89
C ARG A 72 0.66 -6.90 10.56
N HIS A 73 -0.05 -6.10 9.78
CA HIS A 73 -1.05 -5.15 10.27
C HIS A 73 -2.48 -5.65 10.02
N GLY A 74 -2.73 -6.94 10.33
CA GLY A 74 -4.07 -7.52 10.34
C GLY A 74 -4.49 -8.21 9.03
N ASN A 75 -3.64 -8.21 8.00
CA ASN A 75 -3.87 -8.86 6.72
C ASN A 75 -5.22 -8.50 6.08
N ARG A 76 -5.67 -7.26 6.31
CA ARG A 76 -6.89 -6.71 5.71
C ARG A 76 -6.59 -6.26 4.29
N LEU A 77 -7.50 -6.56 3.36
CA LEU A 77 -7.46 -5.98 2.02
C LEU A 77 -7.97 -4.54 2.06
N PRO A 78 -7.29 -3.59 1.39
CA PRO A 78 -7.83 -2.25 1.21
C PRO A 78 -9.09 -2.28 0.34
N ASP A 79 -9.95 -1.28 0.52
CA ASP A 79 -11.19 -1.12 -0.24
C ASP A 79 -10.96 -0.43 -1.59
N ALA A 80 -9.88 0.36 -1.70
CA ALA A 80 -9.42 0.98 -2.94
C ALA A 80 -7.92 1.25 -2.90
N VAL A 81 -7.31 1.41 -4.08
CA VAL A 81 -5.93 1.86 -4.25
C VAL A 81 -5.89 3.16 -5.03
N VAL A 82 -5.05 4.11 -4.61
CA VAL A 82 -4.71 5.32 -5.33
C VAL A 82 -3.23 5.29 -5.65
N LEU A 83 -2.88 5.50 -6.92
CA LEU A 83 -1.48 5.58 -7.35
C LEU A 83 -1.12 7.04 -7.61
N THR A 84 -0.03 7.49 -6.99
CA THR A 84 0.48 8.85 -7.19
C THR A 84 1.09 9.01 -8.58
N HIS A 85 1.84 8.00 -9.05
CA HIS A 85 2.43 7.89 -10.37
C HIS A 85 2.88 6.45 -10.67
N ALA A 86 3.38 6.19 -11.87
CA ALA A 86 3.68 4.84 -12.36
C ALA A 86 5.18 4.47 -12.34
N HIS A 87 5.91 4.92 -11.33
CA HIS A 87 7.25 4.35 -11.07
C HIS A 87 7.13 3.04 -10.31
N LEU A 88 8.06 2.12 -10.55
CA LEU A 88 7.99 0.76 -10.02
C LEU A 88 7.96 0.73 -8.49
N ASP A 89 8.70 1.60 -7.82
CA ASP A 89 8.70 1.73 -6.36
C ASP A 89 7.34 2.17 -5.78
N HIS A 90 6.36 2.54 -6.61
CA HIS A 90 4.99 2.83 -6.18
C HIS A 90 3.98 1.76 -6.63
N THR A 91 4.37 0.80 -7.47
CA THR A 91 3.43 -0.13 -8.12
C THR A 91 3.86 -1.59 -8.09
N LEU A 92 5.08 -1.90 -7.67
CA LEU A 92 5.69 -3.23 -7.81
C LEU A 92 4.93 -4.35 -7.11
N SER A 93 4.13 -4.04 -6.08
CA SER A 93 3.34 -5.03 -5.34
C SER A 93 1.83 -4.90 -5.57
N LEU A 94 1.42 -4.05 -6.51
CA LEU A 94 0.02 -3.81 -6.82
C LEU A 94 -0.67 -5.11 -7.27
N ASP A 95 0.00 -5.91 -8.09
CA ASP A 95 -0.52 -7.16 -8.65
C ASP A 95 -1.03 -8.12 -7.56
N TRP A 96 -0.29 -8.26 -6.47
CA TRP A 96 -0.65 -9.14 -5.36
C TRP A 96 -1.94 -8.65 -4.68
N ILE A 97 -2.11 -7.33 -4.51
CA ILE A 97 -3.34 -6.75 -3.96
C ILE A 97 -4.52 -7.00 -4.90
N LEU A 98 -4.35 -6.73 -6.20
CA LEU A 98 -5.41 -6.92 -7.20
C LEU A 98 -5.86 -8.39 -7.25
N GLN A 99 -4.90 -9.32 -7.30
CA GLN A 99 -5.17 -10.75 -7.37
C GLN A 99 -5.79 -11.27 -6.07
N SER A 100 -5.33 -10.80 -4.91
CA SER A 100 -5.90 -11.20 -3.62
C SER A 100 -7.35 -10.73 -3.51
N TYR A 101 -7.63 -9.48 -3.87
CA TYR A 101 -8.99 -8.95 -3.86
C TYR A 101 -9.92 -9.72 -4.79
N TYR A 102 -9.49 -9.96 -6.03
CA TYR A 102 -10.28 -10.69 -7.03
C TYR A 102 -10.61 -12.11 -6.55
N ARG A 103 -9.63 -12.81 -5.97
CA ARG A 103 -9.83 -14.17 -5.43
C ARG A 103 -10.69 -14.18 -4.17
N HIS A 104 -10.50 -13.22 -3.27
CA HIS A 104 -11.30 -13.09 -2.04
C HIS A 104 -12.79 -12.87 -2.36
N HIS A 105 -13.08 -12.13 -3.43
CA HIS A 105 -14.44 -11.88 -3.91
C HIS A 105 -14.90 -12.89 -4.98
N LYS A 106 -14.36 -14.12 -4.96
CA LYS A 106 -14.76 -15.23 -5.86
C LYS A 106 -14.78 -14.86 -7.35
N GLN A 107 -13.91 -13.95 -7.77
CA GLN A 107 -13.78 -13.51 -9.17
C GLN A 107 -14.97 -12.68 -9.67
N GLU A 108 -15.82 -12.16 -8.78
CA GLU A 108 -17.01 -11.39 -9.12
C GLU A 108 -16.78 -9.88 -9.04
N SER A 109 -15.71 -9.45 -8.36
CA SER A 109 -15.42 -8.03 -8.12
C SER A 109 -13.93 -7.71 -8.27
N LYS A 110 -13.64 -6.49 -8.74
CA LYS A 110 -12.30 -5.93 -8.85
C LYS A 110 -12.17 -4.77 -7.89
N ILE A 111 -11.00 -4.64 -7.26
CA ILE A 111 -10.71 -3.48 -6.43
C ILE A 111 -10.64 -2.22 -7.32
N PRO A 112 -11.26 -1.10 -6.90
CA PRO A 112 -11.07 0.18 -7.56
C PRO A 112 -9.60 0.63 -7.46
N VAL A 113 -9.03 1.00 -8.61
CA VAL A 113 -7.70 1.64 -8.69
C VAL A 113 -7.87 3.01 -9.33
N TYR A 114 -7.45 4.04 -8.62
CA TYR A 114 -7.48 5.43 -9.09
C TYR A 114 -6.05 5.86 -9.44
N ALA A 115 -5.87 6.41 -10.62
CA ALA A 115 -4.59 6.92 -11.09
C ALA A 115 -4.83 8.07 -12.08
N SER A 116 -3.79 8.87 -12.33
CA SER A 116 -3.82 9.78 -13.48
C SER A 116 -3.84 9.00 -14.79
N ASN A 117 -4.35 9.60 -15.87
CA ASN A 117 -4.35 8.97 -17.20
C ASN A 117 -2.93 8.57 -17.65
N GLN A 118 -1.93 9.39 -17.31
CA GLN A 118 -0.53 9.12 -17.63
C GLN A 118 -0.01 7.88 -16.89
N ALA A 119 -0.27 7.79 -15.59
CA ALA A 119 0.13 6.62 -14.80
C ALA A 119 -0.59 5.35 -15.27
N TRP A 120 -1.89 5.46 -15.58
CA TRP A 120 -2.67 4.34 -16.08
C TRP A 120 -2.12 3.79 -17.40
N SER A 121 -1.88 4.65 -18.40
CA SER A 121 -1.35 4.23 -19.71
C SER A 121 -0.03 3.43 -19.59
N LEU A 122 0.87 3.88 -18.71
CA LEU A 122 2.13 3.17 -18.42
C LEU A 122 1.90 1.78 -17.81
N LEU A 123 0.91 1.63 -16.93
CA LEU A 123 0.63 0.39 -16.21
C LEU A 123 -0.18 -0.61 -17.02
N SER A 124 -1.16 -0.15 -17.81
CA SER A 124 -2.01 -1.02 -18.62
C SER A 124 -1.37 -1.42 -19.95
N GLY A 125 -0.22 -0.85 -20.30
CA GLY A 125 0.45 -1.10 -21.58
C GLY A 125 -0.36 -0.62 -22.78
N SER A 126 -1.17 0.42 -22.59
CA SER A 126 -2.14 0.97 -23.55
C SER A 126 -1.76 2.37 -24.01
#